data_AF-A0A7X4JVR9-F1
#
_entry.id   AF-A0A7X4JVR9-F1
#
_cell.length_a   1.000
_cell.length_b   1.000
_cell.length_c   1.000
_cell.angle_alpha   90.00
_cell.angle_beta   90.00
_cell.angle_gamma   90.00
#
_symmetry.space_group_name_H-M   'P 1'
#
loop_
_entity.id
_entity.type
_entity.pdbx_description
1 polymer ?
#
loop_
_entity_poly.entity_id
_entity_poly.type
_entity_poly.pdbx_seq_one_letter_code
_entity_poly.pdbx_strand_id
1 'polypeptide(L)'
;DSDRPMADEYLSKMGHGYGNGFWGEPMEDVFRLALSGTEKVVHSSSTMLYGALDNDDFFMYMGGLAAAVRSIDGESPQMVVTNTRDPGQPEMTGIDKFLGAEFRTRYVNPTWIEGMQREGYAGAGEMRAFVEYLWGWDATVPETVDDAMWQESFAVYVEDRHDLDMKAFFDEHSPHAYQDITGRMVETIRKGYWAADDATTERLLREHVDSVATHGVGCSEHTCGNPRLLRYVLEQGAAMNIPGPALDAYRAAMEEAIGADIETAAAEAEAFVRWNESRPALTTTSIEGFRMEESADAAEPLPVPPASGADDGVWAPLWVGAPVLGLLAVWRWRRNRG
;
A
#
# COMPACT_ATOMS: atom_id res chain seq x y z
N ASP A 1 -15.24 2.18 9.83
CA ASP A 1 -16.17 1.06 9.53
C ASP A 1 -17.12 1.37 8.37
N SER A 2 -17.00 2.55 7.74
CA SER A 2 -17.61 2.86 6.44
C SER A 2 -16.52 3.37 5.49
N ASP A 3 -16.80 3.35 4.18
CA ASP A 3 -15.89 3.87 3.14
C ASP A 3 -15.78 5.40 3.16
N ARG A 4 -16.76 6.07 3.76
CA ARG A 4 -16.95 7.51 3.67
C ARG A 4 -15.76 8.34 4.17
N PRO A 5 -15.14 8.07 5.33
CA PRO A 5 -14.00 8.85 5.80
C PRO A 5 -12.81 8.83 4.82
N MET A 6 -12.59 7.71 4.13
CA MET A 6 -11.52 7.59 3.14
C MET A 6 -11.84 8.39 1.88
N ALA A 7 -13.09 8.34 1.41
CA ALA A 7 -13.53 9.16 0.28
C ALA A 7 -13.45 10.66 0.59
N ASP A 8 -13.87 11.07 1.79
CA ASP A 8 -13.79 12.46 2.25
C ASP A 8 -12.31 12.92 2.38
N GLU A 9 -11.41 12.08 2.89
CA GLU A 9 -9.98 12.37 2.93
C GLU A 9 -9.40 12.53 1.51
N TYR A 10 -9.76 11.63 0.57
CA TYR A 10 -9.34 11.74 -0.82
C TYR A 10 -9.78 13.07 -1.44
N LEU A 11 -11.05 13.44 -1.27
CA LEU A 11 -11.60 14.70 -1.79
C LEU A 11 -10.90 15.92 -1.19
N SER A 12 -10.62 15.89 0.12
CA SER A 12 -9.91 16.97 0.81
C SER A 12 -8.46 17.11 0.35
N LYS A 13 -7.74 16.00 0.16
CA LYS A 13 -6.33 16.01 -0.27
C LYS A 13 -6.15 16.28 -1.75
N MET A 14 -7.01 15.73 -2.59
CA MET A 14 -6.90 15.81 -4.05
C MET A 14 -7.66 16.97 -4.67
N GLY A 15 -8.59 17.60 -3.93
CA GLY A 15 -9.41 18.72 -4.38
C GLY A 15 -8.66 20.05 -4.41
N HIS A 16 -7.54 20.15 -5.12
CA HIS A 16 -6.76 21.38 -5.28
C HIS A 16 -6.66 21.78 -6.76
N GLY A 17 -7.04 23.02 -7.08
CA GLY A 17 -7.07 23.54 -8.45
C GLY A 17 -5.71 24.00 -8.95
N TYR A 18 -5.34 23.60 -10.17
CA TYR A 18 -4.16 24.10 -10.88
C TYR A 18 -4.59 24.54 -12.29
N GLY A 19 -4.05 25.66 -12.79
CA GLY A 19 -4.37 26.13 -14.13
C GLY A 19 -4.25 27.65 -14.31
N ASN A 20 -4.94 28.20 -15.31
CA ASN A 20 -4.92 29.63 -15.66
C ASN A 20 -5.32 30.55 -14.49
N GLY A 21 -4.35 30.91 -13.65
CA GLY A 21 -4.53 31.76 -12.46
C GLY A 21 -4.68 30.99 -11.14
N PHE A 22 -4.50 29.67 -11.13
CA PHE A 22 -4.65 28.80 -9.97
C PHE A 22 -3.37 28.00 -9.70
N TRP A 23 -2.95 27.90 -8.45
CA TRP A 23 -1.72 27.19 -8.03
C TRP A 23 -1.89 26.43 -6.72
N GLY A 24 -2.78 25.44 -6.75
CA GLY A 24 -3.07 24.58 -5.61
C GLY A 24 -4.06 25.20 -4.62
N GLU A 25 -4.99 26.05 -5.07
CA GLU A 25 -6.06 26.51 -4.18
C GLU A 25 -7.00 25.35 -3.80
N PRO A 26 -7.49 25.29 -2.56
CA PRO A 26 -8.49 24.31 -2.16
C PRO A 26 -9.80 24.54 -2.91
N MET A 27 -10.30 23.50 -3.58
CA MET A 27 -11.48 23.51 -4.45
C MET A 27 -12.31 22.23 -4.30
N GLU A 28 -12.40 21.68 -3.08
CA GLU A 28 -13.10 20.39 -2.82
C GLU A 28 -14.52 20.35 -3.39
N ASP A 29 -15.33 21.41 -3.18
CA ASP A 29 -16.70 21.47 -3.71
C ASP A 29 -16.76 21.42 -5.25
N VAL A 30 -15.80 22.09 -5.91
CA VAL A 30 -15.68 22.07 -7.38
C VAL A 30 -15.23 20.69 -7.85
N PHE A 31 -14.31 20.06 -7.12
CA PHE A 31 -13.85 18.72 -7.42
C PHE A 31 -14.98 17.70 -7.29
N ARG A 32 -15.79 17.76 -6.22
CA ARG A 32 -17.01 16.94 -6.06
C ARG A 32 -17.97 17.11 -7.23
N LEU A 33 -18.22 18.35 -7.66
CA LEU A 33 -19.07 18.63 -8.83
C LEU A 33 -18.49 18.06 -10.13
N ALA A 34 -17.17 18.09 -10.29
CA ALA A 34 -16.50 17.55 -11.47
C ALA A 34 -16.49 16.02 -11.51
N LEU A 35 -16.48 15.36 -10.34
CA LEU A 35 -16.51 13.90 -10.24
C LEU A 35 -17.90 13.31 -10.45
N SER A 36 -18.97 14.04 -10.13
CA SER A 36 -20.34 13.53 -10.31
C SER A 36 -20.63 13.21 -11.77
N GLY A 37 -21.16 12.01 -12.02
CA GLY A 37 -21.41 11.49 -13.36
C GLY A 37 -20.19 10.88 -14.05
N THR A 38 -19.10 10.63 -13.32
CA THR A 38 -17.92 9.94 -13.87
C THR A 38 -18.26 8.48 -14.16
N GLU A 39 -18.32 8.12 -15.44
CA GLU A 39 -18.59 6.73 -15.85
C GLU A 39 -17.33 5.84 -15.79
N LYS A 40 -16.15 6.43 -16.00
CA LYS A 40 -14.89 5.68 -16.08
C LYS A 40 -13.74 6.40 -15.41
N VAL A 41 -12.94 5.63 -14.68
CA VAL A 41 -11.62 6.04 -14.19
C VAL A 41 -10.56 5.32 -15.01
N VAL A 42 -9.59 6.08 -15.51
CA VAL A 42 -8.51 5.56 -16.36
C VAL A 42 -7.17 5.80 -15.71
N HIS A 43 -6.38 4.74 -15.55
CA HIS A 43 -4.95 4.82 -15.24
C HIS A 43 -4.13 4.29 -16.43
N SER A 44 -2.81 4.45 -16.43
CA SER A 44 -1.93 3.92 -17.47
C SER A 44 -0.82 3.06 -16.87
N SER A 45 -0.38 2.03 -17.61
CA SER A 45 0.82 1.27 -17.27
C SER A 45 1.61 0.94 -18.52
N SER A 46 2.89 1.28 -18.51
CA SER A 46 3.85 1.08 -19.61
C SER A 46 5.01 0.16 -19.22
N THR A 47 4.99 -0.42 -18.02
CA THR A 47 6.08 -1.21 -17.45
C THR A 47 5.61 -2.58 -16.96
N MET A 48 6.42 -3.61 -17.21
CA MET A 48 6.22 -4.95 -16.64
C MET A 48 7.00 -5.14 -15.32
N LEU A 49 7.72 -4.13 -14.84
CA LEU A 49 8.55 -4.21 -13.63
C LEU A 49 7.71 -4.23 -12.35
N TYR A 50 6.68 -3.38 -12.30
CA TYR A 50 5.72 -3.28 -11.20
C TYR A 50 4.30 -3.22 -11.78
N GLY A 51 3.31 -3.40 -10.92
CA GLY A 51 1.92 -3.31 -11.31
C GLY A 51 1.02 -2.76 -10.23
N ALA A 52 -0.27 -3.10 -10.33
CA ALA A 52 -1.30 -2.55 -9.48
C ALA A 52 -1.32 -3.16 -8.06
N LEU A 53 -0.64 -4.29 -7.84
CA LEU A 53 -0.50 -4.96 -6.54
C LEU A 53 0.96 -4.96 -6.05
N ASP A 54 1.81 -4.14 -6.66
CA ASP A 54 3.24 -4.03 -6.37
C ASP A 54 3.58 -2.74 -5.60
N ASN A 55 2.70 -1.74 -5.69
CA ASN A 55 2.81 -0.49 -4.93
C ASN A 55 1.42 0.00 -4.50
N ASP A 56 1.44 0.96 -3.59
CA ASP A 56 0.28 1.61 -3.01
C ASP A 56 -0.34 2.67 -3.92
N ASP A 57 0.48 3.38 -4.71
CA ASP A 57 0.05 4.45 -5.61
C ASP A 57 -1.14 4.05 -6.49
N PHE A 58 -1.16 2.83 -7.03
CA PHE A 58 -2.22 2.44 -7.96
C PHE A 58 -3.61 2.46 -7.30
N PHE A 59 -3.79 1.81 -6.14
CA PHE A 59 -5.08 1.85 -5.44
C PHE A 59 -5.29 3.19 -4.74
N MET A 60 -4.25 3.86 -4.25
CA MET A 60 -4.38 5.17 -3.61
C MET A 60 -4.96 6.20 -4.57
N TYR A 61 -4.41 6.30 -5.79
CA TYR A 61 -4.88 7.27 -6.78
C TYR A 61 -6.11 6.79 -7.53
N MET A 62 -6.08 5.58 -8.10
CA MET A 62 -7.16 5.07 -8.94
C MET A 62 -8.35 4.58 -8.09
N GLY A 63 -8.07 3.74 -7.08
CA GLY A 63 -9.08 3.22 -6.16
C GLY A 63 -9.65 4.32 -5.27
N GLY A 64 -8.82 5.22 -4.74
CA GLY A 64 -9.27 6.39 -3.98
C GLY A 64 -10.20 7.31 -4.79
N LEU A 65 -9.90 7.53 -6.08
CA LEU A 65 -10.79 8.26 -6.98
C LEU A 65 -12.13 7.54 -7.19
N ALA A 66 -12.09 6.22 -7.37
CA ALA A 66 -13.29 5.41 -7.52
C ALA A 66 -14.15 5.43 -6.23
N ALA A 67 -13.53 5.36 -5.05
CA ALA A 67 -14.21 5.50 -3.77
C ALA A 67 -14.84 6.90 -3.61
N ALA A 68 -14.14 7.96 -4.04
CA ALA A 68 -14.68 9.32 -4.05
C ALA A 68 -15.92 9.44 -4.96
N VAL A 69 -15.85 8.94 -6.20
CA VAL A 69 -17.00 8.89 -7.11
C VAL A 69 -18.15 8.08 -6.50
N ARG A 70 -17.88 6.89 -5.96
CA ARG A 70 -18.89 6.05 -5.29
C ARG A 70 -19.57 6.77 -4.13
N SER A 71 -18.83 7.57 -3.36
CA SER A 71 -19.41 8.34 -2.25
C SER A 71 -20.33 9.48 -2.69
N ILE A 72 -20.17 9.98 -3.92
CA ILE A 72 -20.98 11.06 -4.51
C ILE A 72 -22.19 10.49 -5.24
N ASP A 73 -21.97 9.51 -6.11
CA ASP A 73 -22.99 9.00 -7.04
C ASP A 73 -23.65 7.68 -6.57
N GLY A 74 -23.07 7.01 -5.56
CA GLY A 74 -23.59 5.79 -4.97
C GLY A 74 -23.11 4.47 -5.61
N GLU A 75 -22.37 4.54 -6.72
CA GLU A 75 -21.81 3.39 -7.42
C GLU A 75 -20.37 3.62 -7.89
N SER A 76 -19.56 2.56 -7.92
CA SER A 76 -18.18 2.62 -8.41
C SER A 76 -18.13 2.84 -9.93
N PRO A 77 -17.27 3.75 -10.45
CA PRO A 77 -17.09 3.92 -11.89
C PRO A 77 -16.38 2.71 -12.50
N GLN A 78 -16.52 2.50 -13.82
CA GLN A 78 -15.73 1.48 -14.51
C GLN A 78 -14.23 1.84 -14.48
N MET A 79 -13.40 0.93 -14.01
CA MET A 79 -11.97 1.13 -13.90
C MET A 79 -11.22 0.43 -15.04
N VAL A 80 -10.42 1.21 -15.78
CA VAL A 80 -9.70 0.73 -16.98
C VAL A 80 -8.25 1.21 -16.96
N VAL A 81 -7.33 0.33 -17.37
CA VAL A 81 -5.91 0.63 -17.53
C VAL A 81 -5.58 0.74 -19.02
N THR A 82 -5.00 1.86 -19.41
CA THR A 82 -4.30 1.98 -20.70
C THR A 82 -3.01 1.18 -20.60
N ASN A 83 -3.05 -0.06 -21.07
CA ASN A 83 -1.96 -1.03 -20.95
C ASN A 83 -1.09 -0.96 -22.20
N THR A 84 0.08 -0.35 -22.06
CA THR A 84 1.10 -0.20 -23.11
C THR A 84 2.38 -0.97 -22.77
N ARG A 85 2.30 -1.94 -21.85
CA ARG A 85 3.41 -2.81 -21.44
C ARG A 85 4.01 -3.58 -22.62
N ASP A 86 3.19 -4.00 -23.57
CA ASP A 86 3.62 -4.44 -24.91
C ASP A 86 3.39 -3.30 -25.91
N PRO A 87 4.44 -2.58 -26.36
CA PRO A 87 4.31 -1.52 -27.35
C PRO A 87 3.73 -1.98 -28.69
N GLY A 88 3.82 -3.28 -29.01
CA GLY A 88 3.25 -3.87 -30.22
C GLY A 88 1.76 -4.13 -30.13
N GLN A 89 1.18 -4.16 -28.93
CA GLN A 89 -0.22 -4.51 -28.66
C GLN A 89 -0.80 -3.66 -27.51
N PRO A 90 -0.93 -2.33 -27.68
CA PRO A 90 -1.56 -1.49 -26.67
C PRO A 90 -3.05 -1.84 -26.56
N GLU A 91 -3.55 -2.06 -25.35
CA GLU A 91 -4.95 -2.37 -25.08
C GLU A 91 -5.52 -1.55 -23.90
N MET A 92 -6.85 -1.37 -23.89
CA MET A 92 -7.58 -0.91 -22.72
C MET A 92 -8.00 -2.14 -21.91
N THR A 93 -7.34 -2.38 -20.79
CA THR A 93 -7.54 -3.56 -19.94
C THR A 93 -8.43 -3.19 -18.75
N GLY A 94 -9.50 -3.94 -18.48
CA GLY A 94 -10.25 -3.79 -17.23
C GLY A 94 -9.35 -4.03 -16.02
N ILE A 95 -9.58 -3.32 -14.91
CA ILE A 95 -8.76 -3.44 -13.71
C ILE A 95 -8.76 -4.87 -13.13
N ASP A 96 -9.89 -5.56 -13.24
CA ASP A 96 -10.12 -6.95 -12.84
C ASP A 96 -9.17 -7.90 -13.58
N LYS A 97 -9.09 -7.76 -14.91
CA LYS A 97 -8.16 -8.54 -15.74
C LYS A 97 -6.71 -8.17 -15.45
N PHE A 98 -6.41 -6.89 -15.23
CA PHE A 98 -5.06 -6.40 -14.98
C PHE A 98 -4.51 -6.90 -13.63
N LEU A 99 -5.27 -6.70 -12.54
CA LEU A 99 -4.97 -7.19 -11.19
C LEU A 99 -4.90 -8.72 -11.16
N GLY A 100 -5.90 -9.41 -11.71
CA GLY A 100 -5.96 -10.87 -11.70
C GLY A 100 -4.83 -11.54 -12.49
N ALA A 101 -4.32 -10.89 -13.55
CA ALA A 101 -3.15 -11.37 -14.29
C ALA A 101 -1.86 -11.19 -13.48
N GLU A 102 -1.71 -10.05 -12.81
CA GLU A 102 -0.55 -9.78 -11.95
C GLU A 102 -0.51 -10.69 -10.72
N PHE A 103 -1.65 -10.83 -10.04
CA PHE A 103 -1.85 -11.72 -8.91
C PHE A 103 -1.37 -13.14 -9.23
N ARG A 104 -1.85 -13.72 -10.33
CA ARG A 104 -1.51 -15.09 -10.74
C ARG A 104 -0.11 -15.25 -11.26
N THR A 105 0.48 -14.23 -11.88
CA THR A 105 1.83 -14.35 -12.46
C THR A 105 2.94 -14.05 -11.45
N ARG A 106 2.63 -13.37 -10.34
CA ARG A 106 3.57 -13.03 -9.26
C ARG A 106 3.21 -13.65 -7.93
N TYR A 107 2.24 -13.10 -7.22
CA TYR A 107 2.13 -13.28 -5.77
C TYR A 107 1.67 -14.67 -5.33
N VAL A 108 0.99 -15.43 -6.20
CA VAL A 108 0.64 -16.84 -5.92
C VAL A 108 1.42 -17.82 -6.80
N ASN A 109 2.41 -17.31 -7.56
CA ASN A 109 3.23 -18.11 -8.45
C ASN A 109 4.48 -18.62 -7.71
N PRO A 110 4.70 -19.95 -7.63
CA PRO A 110 5.85 -20.51 -6.92
C PRO A 110 7.19 -20.00 -7.48
N THR A 111 7.30 -19.71 -8.77
CA THR A 111 8.55 -19.17 -9.36
C THR A 111 8.91 -17.79 -8.78
N TRP A 112 7.92 -16.93 -8.55
CA TRP A 112 8.16 -15.62 -7.95
C TRP A 112 8.46 -15.76 -6.45
N ILE A 113 7.71 -16.63 -5.76
CA ILE A 113 7.89 -16.90 -4.33
C ILE A 113 9.29 -17.43 -4.04
N GLU A 114 9.76 -18.44 -4.78
CA GLU A 114 11.15 -18.93 -4.67
C GLU A 114 12.18 -17.83 -5.00
N GLY A 115 11.85 -16.94 -5.95
CA GLY A 115 12.66 -15.77 -6.26
C GLY A 115 12.83 -14.87 -5.03
N MET A 116 11.72 -14.53 -4.37
CA MET A 116 11.72 -13.74 -3.14
C MET A 116 12.40 -14.47 -1.98
N GLN A 117 12.22 -15.79 -1.84
CA GLN A 117 12.87 -16.55 -0.78
C GLN A 117 14.40 -16.45 -0.84
N ARG A 118 14.99 -16.38 -2.04
CA ARG A 118 16.44 -16.19 -2.22
C ARG A 118 16.95 -14.84 -1.72
N GLU A 119 16.07 -13.85 -1.57
CA GLU A 119 16.37 -12.50 -1.08
C GLU A 119 16.11 -12.35 0.44
N GLY A 120 15.74 -13.42 1.14
CA GLY A 120 15.60 -13.45 2.60
C GLY A 120 14.63 -12.40 3.14
N TYR A 121 15.10 -11.55 4.06
CA TYR A 121 14.30 -10.50 4.71
C TYR A 121 13.64 -9.56 3.70
N ALA A 122 14.34 -9.17 2.64
CA ALA A 122 13.79 -8.25 1.62
C ALA A 122 12.65 -8.92 0.85
N GLY A 123 12.82 -10.18 0.45
CA GLY A 123 11.76 -10.94 -0.21
C GLY A 123 10.54 -11.17 0.67
N ALA A 124 10.72 -11.43 1.97
CA ALA A 124 9.62 -11.49 2.92
C ALA A 124 8.86 -10.15 3.02
N GLY A 125 9.58 -9.03 2.92
CA GLY A 125 9.01 -7.69 2.83
C GLY A 125 8.11 -7.50 1.62
N GLU A 126 8.54 -7.94 0.44
CA GLU A 126 7.74 -7.88 -0.80
C GLU A 126 6.48 -8.76 -0.73
N MET A 127 6.59 -9.96 -0.15
CA MET A 127 5.43 -10.83 0.10
C MET A 127 4.41 -10.16 1.02
N ARG A 128 4.87 -9.50 2.09
CA ARG A 128 4.04 -8.72 3.01
C ARG A 128 3.40 -7.51 2.33
N ALA A 129 4.17 -6.78 1.53
CA ALA A 129 3.69 -5.59 0.82
C ALA A 129 2.55 -5.93 -0.16
N PHE A 130 2.65 -7.05 -0.88
CA PHE A 130 1.55 -7.50 -1.73
C PHE A 130 0.23 -7.67 -0.97
N VAL A 131 0.25 -8.31 0.21
CA VAL A 131 -0.96 -8.52 1.03
C VAL A 131 -1.56 -7.20 1.51
N GLU A 132 -0.69 -6.22 1.83
CA GLU A 132 -1.10 -4.84 2.13
C GLU A 132 -1.85 -4.20 0.95
N TYR A 133 -1.30 -4.31 -0.26
CA TYR A 133 -1.86 -3.69 -1.44
C TYR A 133 -3.11 -4.39 -1.95
N LEU A 134 -3.23 -5.70 -1.74
CA LEU A 134 -4.47 -6.44 -1.99
C LEU A 134 -5.60 -5.89 -1.12
N TRP A 135 -5.34 -5.64 0.17
CA TRP A 135 -6.30 -4.97 1.04
C TRP A 135 -6.57 -3.52 0.61
N GLY A 136 -5.57 -2.79 0.13
CA GLY A 136 -5.76 -1.43 -0.37
C GLY A 136 -6.79 -1.37 -1.50
N TRP A 137 -6.75 -2.33 -2.42
CA TRP A 137 -7.78 -2.49 -3.45
C TRP A 137 -9.14 -2.86 -2.89
N ASP A 138 -9.21 -3.86 -2.01
CA ASP A 138 -10.47 -4.31 -1.41
C ASP A 138 -11.15 -3.20 -0.59
N ALA A 139 -10.36 -2.40 0.14
CA ALA A 139 -10.86 -1.28 0.91
C ALA A 139 -11.37 -0.14 0.02
N THR A 140 -10.69 0.17 -1.09
CA THR A 140 -11.05 1.28 -1.97
C THR A 140 -12.13 0.92 -2.98
N VAL A 141 -12.08 -0.29 -3.53
CA VAL A 141 -13.00 -0.78 -4.56
C VAL A 141 -13.28 -2.27 -4.28
N PRO A 142 -14.18 -2.59 -3.34
CA PRO A 142 -14.43 -3.96 -2.89
C PRO A 142 -14.89 -4.91 -4.00
N GLU A 143 -15.30 -4.38 -5.16
CA GLU A 143 -15.67 -5.16 -6.32
C GLU A 143 -14.47 -5.74 -7.10
N THR A 144 -13.22 -5.33 -6.80
CA THR A 144 -12.02 -5.80 -7.52
C THR A 144 -11.30 -6.97 -6.87
N VAL A 145 -11.52 -7.20 -5.58
CA VAL A 145 -10.89 -8.28 -4.81
C VAL A 145 -11.99 -9.18 -4.25
N ASP A 146 -11.94 -10.46 -4.58
CA ASP A 146 -12.94 -11.42 -4.11
C ASP A 146 -12.39 -12.34 -3.01
N ASP A 147 -13.30 -13.06 -2.32
CA ASP A 147 -12.96 -14.05 -1.30
C ASP A 147 -11.97 -15.12 -1.82
N ALA A 148 -11.99 -15.41 -3.13
CA ALA A 148 -11.10 -16.41 -3.72
C ALA A 148 -9.65 -15.91 -3.82
N MET A 149 -9.43 -14.62 -4.04
CA MET A 149 -8.09 -14.02 -3.98
C MET A 149 -7.50 -14.08 -2.56
N TRP A 150 -8.33 -13.81 -1.53
CA TRP A 150 -7.91 -13.97 -0.14
C TRP A 150 -7.65 -15.43 0.23
N GLN A 151 -8.55 -16.34 -0.14
CA GLN A 151 -8.39 -17.77 0.11
C GLN A 151 -7.13 -18.32 -0.57
N GLU A 152 -6.84 -17.91 -1.80
CA GLU A 152 -5.64 -18.34 -2.51
C GLU A 152 -4.37 -17.79 -1.83
N SER A 153 -4.41 -16.53 -1.37
CA SER A 153 -3.30 -15.93 -0.62
C SER A 153 -3.06 -16.69 0.70
N PHE A 154 -4.11 -17.03 1.43
CA PHE A 154 -4.02 -17.88 2.62
C PHE A 154 -3.43 -19.26 2.30
N ALA A 155 -3.95 -19.94 1.27
CA ALA A 155 -3.47 -21.26 0.88
C ALA A 155 -1.97 -21.25 0.53
N VAL A 156 -1.50 -20.21 -0.16
CA VAL A 156 -0.09 -20.08 -0.55
C VAL A 156 0.82 -19.71 0.63
N TYR A 157 0.47 -18.68 1.40
CA TYR A 157 1.39 -18.11 2.40
C TYR A 157 1.28 -18.75 3.80
N VAL A 158 0.13 -19.38 4.12
CA VAL A 158 -0.15 -19.94 5.45
C VAL A 158 -0.31 -21.46 5.40
N GLU A 159 -1.02 -22.01 4.40
CA GLU A 159 -1.11 -23.46 4.21
C GLU A 159 0.08 -24.04 3.44
N ASP A 160 0.97 -23.19 2.92
CA ASP A 160 2.13 -23.58 2.12
C ASP A 160 1.75 -24.51 0.96
N ARG A 161 0.75 -24.12 0.16
CA ARG A 161 0.18 -24.91 -0.95
C ARG A 161 1.22 -25.46 -1.93
N HIS A 162 2.36 -24.78 -2.07
CA HIS A 162 3.42 -25.14 -3.00
C HIS A 162 4.56 -25.96 -2.38
N ASP A 163 4.46 -26.31 -1.09
CA ASP A 163 5.48 -27.03 -0.32
C ASP A 163 6.86 -26.33 -0.39
N LEU A 164 6.88 -25.00 -0.17
CA LEU A 164 8.08 -24.16 -0.26
C LEU A 164 8.72 -23.86 1.11
N ASP A 165 8.29 -24.57 2.15
CA ASP A 165 8.74 -24.37 3.54
C ASP A 165 8.48 -22.92 4.03
N MET A 166 7.33 -22.34 3.65
CA MET A 166 7.01 -20.93 3.88
C MET A 166 7.13 -20.52 5.36
N LYS A 167 6.67 -21.38 6.26
CA LYS A 167 6.79 -21.12 7.71
C LYS A 167 8.24 -21.05 8.16
N ALA A 168 9.09 -21.99 7.74
CA ALA A 168 10.50 -21.99 8.09
C ALA A 168 11.22 -20.76 7.50
N PHE A 169 10.89 -20.41 6.26
CA PHE A 169 11.40 -19.20 5.61
C PHE A 169 11.08 -17.93 6.42
N PHE A 170 9.83 -17.74 6.81
CA PHE A 170 9.45 -16.57 7.61
C PHE A 170 10.06 -16.59 9.01
N ASP A 171 10.03 -17.73 9.71
CA ASP A 171 10.60 -17.86 11.05
C ASP A 171 12.12 -17.52 11.05
N GLU A 172 12.85 -17.89 9.99
CA GLU A 172 14.27 -17.59 9.83
C GLU A 172 14.54 -16.13 9.41
N HIS A 173 13.84 -15.64 8.40
CA HIS A 173 14.19 -14.38 7.75
C HIS A 173 13.40 -13.18 8.22
N SER A 174 12.10 -13.32 8.50
CA SER A 174 11.25 -12.22 8.96
C SER A 174 9.92 -12.72 9.54
N PRO A 175 9.90 -13.14 10.83
CA PRO A 175 8.65 -13.57 11.46
C PRO A 175 7.65 -12.41 11.57
N HIS A 176 8.13 -11.16 11.62
CA HIS A 176 7.29 -9.97 11.66
C HIS A 176 6.56 -9.71 10.33
N ALA A 177 7.16 -10.04 9.18
CA ALA A 177 6.46 -9.97 7.90
C ALA A 177 5.29 -10.99 7.86
N TYR A 178 5.48 -12.18 8.43
CA TYR A 178 4.41 -13.16 8.57
C TYR A 178 3.31 -12.72 9.54
N GLN A 179 3.67 -12.04 10.63
CA GLN A 179 2.70 -11.45 11.55
C GLN A 179 1.85 -10.37 10.86
N ASP A 180 2.45 -9.54 10.00
CA ASP A 180 1.71 -8.57 9.20
C ASP A 180 0.81 -9.27 8.17
N ILE A 181 1.29 -10.28 7.45
CA ILE A 181 0.47 -11.03 6.49
C ILE A 181 -0.76 -11.65 7.18
N THR A 182 -0.53 -12.38 8.26
CA THR A 182 -1.60 -13.05 9.02
C THR A 182 -2.52 -12.05 9.71
N GLY A 183 -1.95 -10.99 10.32
CA GLY A 183 -2.72 -9.93 10.96
C GLY A 183 -3.63 -9.19 9.97
N ARG A 184 -3.13 -8.89 8.76
CA ARG A 184 -3.93 -8.27 7.71
C ARG A 184 -5.05 -9.19 7.23
N MET A 185 -4.77 -10.47 7.02
CA MET A 185 -5.80 -11.46 6.67
C MET A 185 -6.88 -11.55 7.76
N VAL A 186 -6.51 -11.61 9.04
CA VAL A 186 -7.50 -11.59 10.15
C VAL A 186 -8.29 -10.27 10.16
N GLU A 187 -7.67 -9.14 9.88
CA GLU A 187 -8.36 -7.84 9.79
C GLU A 187 -9.41 -7.80 8.66
N THR A 188 -9.12 -8.43 7.52
CA THR A 188 -10.11 -8.53 6.42
C THR A 188 -11.34 -9.33 6.84
N ILE A 189 -11.15 -10.40 7.64
CA ILE A 189 -12.25 -11.18 8.23
C ILE A 189 -13.02 -10.32 9.24
N ARG A 190 -12.32 -9.67 10.17
CA ARG A 190 -12.95 -8.81 11.20
C ARG A 190 -13.79 -7.70 10.60
N LYS A 191 -13.32 -7.08 9.51
CA LYS A 191 -14.01 -5.99 8.82
C LYS A 191 -15.04 -6.48 7.78
N GLY A 192 -15.15 -7.79 7.56
CA GLY A 192 -16.13 -8.40 6.66
C GLY A 192 -15.82 -8.25 5.17
N TYR A 193 -14.57 -7.96 4.81
CA TYR A 193 -14.12 -7.96 3.41
C TYR A 193 -13.92 -9.38 2.88
N TRP A 194 -13.48 -10.29 3.76
CA TRP A 194 -13.28 -11.69 3.42
C TRP A 194 -14.17 -12.59 4.28
N ALA A 195 -15.04 -13.35 3.62
CA ALA A 195 -15.90 -14.34 4.27
C ALA A 195 -15.19 -15.71 4.37
N ALA A 196 -14.13 -15.78 5.19
CA ALA A 196 -13.43 -17.03 5.48
C ALA A 196 -14.30 -18.03 6.25
N ASP A 197 -14.05 -19.33 6.05
CA ASP A 197 -14.67 -20.36 6.88
C ASP A 197 -14.02 -20.47 8.27
N ASP A 198 -14.68 -21.19 9.19
CA ASP A 198 -14.22 -21.34 10.57
C ASP A 198 -12.83 -21.98 10.66
N ALA A 199 -12.52 -22.93 9.77
CA ALA A 199 -11.25 -23.63 9.76
C ALA A 199 -10.10 -22.70 9.33
N THR A 200 -10.31 -21.91 8.28
CA THR A 200 -9.38 -20.89 7.79
C THR A 200 -9.15 -19.82 8.86
N THR A 201 -10.22 -19.35 9.49
CA THR A 201 -10.14 -18.32 10.54
C THR A 201 -9.39 -18.84 11.77
N GLU A 202 -9.70 -20.06 12.24
CA GLU A 202 -8.99 -20.67 13.37
C GLU A 202 -7.49 -20.82 13.04
N ARG A 203 -7.17 -21.30 11.83
CA ARG A 203 -5.79 -21.50 11.40
C ARG A 203 -5.01 -20.19 11.38
N LEU A 204 -5.57 -19.12 10.82
CA LEU A 204 -4.96 -17.79 10.79
C LEU A 204 -4.70 -17.24 12.19
N LEU A 205 -5.71 -17.29 13.06
CA LEU A 205 -5.58 -16.81 14.43
C LEU A 205 -4.50 -17.58 15.18
N ARG A 206 -4.46 -18.92 15.02
CA ARG A 206 -3.43 -19.77 15.63
C ARG A 206 -2.04 -19.40 15.15
N GLU A 207 -1.83 -19.31 13.85
CA GLU A 207 -0.54 -18.96 13.25
C GLU A 207 -0.07 -17.56 13.66
N HIS A 208 -0.98 -16.58 13.70
CA HIS A 208 -0.69 -15.22 14.15
C HIS A 208 -0.28 -15.18 15.63
N VAL A 209 -1.08 -15.82 16.51
CA VAL A 209 -0.82 -15.89 17.96
C VAL A 209 0.49 -16.63 18.24
N ASP A 210 0.71 -17.78 17.60
CA ASP A 210 1.90 -18.60 17.81
C ASP A 210 3.17 -17.88 17.33
N SER A 211 3.10 -17.16 16.21
CA SER A 211 4.23 -16.35 15.72
C SER A 211 4.61 -15.25 16.71
N VAL A 212 3.63 -14.50 17.22
CA VAL A 212 3.88 -13.45 18.22
C VAL A 212 4.42 -14.03 19.54
N ALA A 213 3.85 -15.12 20.01
CA ALA A 213 4.30 -15.78 21.24
C ALA A 213 5.73 -16.33 21.12
N THR A 214 6.14 -16.76 19.92
CA THR A 214 7.45 -17.37 19.67
C THR A 214 8.52 -16.34 19.35
N HIS A 215 8.22 -15.36 18.51
CA HIS A 215 9.19 -14.43 17.93
C HIS A 215 9.08 -13.00 18.49
N GLY A 216 8.15 -12.77 19.41
CA GLY A 216 7.84 -11.43 19.90
C GLY A 216 7.02 -10.62 18.89
N VAL A 217 6.81 -9.35 19.21
CA VAL A 217 5.85 -8.49 18.51
C VAL A 217 6.49 -7.77 17.33
N GLY A 218 5.95 -7.96 16.13
CA GLY A 218 6.13 -7.09 14.98
C GLY A 218 5.11 -5.96 15.03
N CYS A 219 5.57 -4.71 15.18
CA CYS A 219 4.68 -3.55 15.25
C CYS A 219 4.58 -2.82 13.91
N SER A 220 3.41 -2.92 13.29
CA SER A 220 2.95 -2.14 12.15
C SER A 220 1.65 -1.41 12.50
N GLU A 221 1.10 -0.65 11.55
CA GLU A 221 -0.14 0.09 11.70
C GLU A 221 -1.35 -0.81 11.95
N HIS A 222 -1.35 -2.05 11.44
CA HIS A 222 -2.47 -2.98 11.58
C HIS A 222 -2.24 -4.10 12.60
N THR A 223 -1.02 -4.30 13.11
CA THR A 223 -0.77 -5.21 14.24
C THR A 223 -0.87 -4.45 15.57
N CYS A 224 0.23 -3.84 16.05
CA CYS A 224 0.23 -3.03 17.26
C CYS A 224 -0.65 -1.78 17.15
N GLY A 225 -0.70 -1.16 15.97
CA GLY A 225 -1.44 0.06 15.72
C GLY A 225 -2.96 -0.10 15.68
N ASN A 226 -3.47 -1.34 15.77
CA ASN A 226 -4.89 -1.62 15.66
C ASN A 226 -5.43 -2.37 16.90
N PRO A 227 -5.68 -1.67 18.03
CA PRO A 227 -6.15 -2.29 19.25
C PRO A 227 -7.53 -2.97 19.09
N ARG A 228 -8.32 -2.57 18.10
CA ARG A 228 -9.59 -3.25 17.77
C ARG A 228 -9.35 -4.63 17.16
N LEU A 229 -8.32 -4.78 16.33
CA LEU A 229 -7.87 -6.09 15.86
C LEU A 229 -7.31 -6.93 17.01
N LEU A 230 -6.46 -6.35 17.87
CA LEU A 230 -5.89 -7.07 19.01
C LEU A 230 -6.98 -7.66 19.91
N ARG A 231 -8.02 -6.87 20.23
CA ARG A 231 -9.18 -7.35 20.98
C ARG A 231 -9.91 -8.48 20.24
N TYR A 232 -10.13 -8.32 18.93
CA TYR A 232 -10.77 -9.36 18.13
C TYR A 232 -9.98 -10.67 18.10
N VAL A 233 -8.65 -10.62 17.97
CA VAL A 233 -7.79 -11.82 18.02
C VAL A 233 -7.98 -12.58 19.33
N LEU A 234 -8.06 -11.86 20.46
CA LEU A 234 -8.26 -12.45 21.78
C LEU A 234 -9.66 -13.06 21.95
N GLU A 235 -10.71 -12.31 21.59
CA GLU A 235 -12.10 -12.74 21.70
C GLU A 235 -12.40 -13.93 20.76
N GLN A 236 -12.06 -13.78 19.49
CA GLN A 236 -12.30 -14.79 18.47
C GLN A 236 -11.41 -16.02 18.67
N GLY A 237 -10.15 -15.82 19.07
CA GLY A 237 -9.24 -16.91 19.42
C GLY A 237 -9.76 -17.75 20.58
N ALA A 238 -10.31 -17.11 21.61
CA ALA A 238 -10.94 -17.83 22.72
C ALA A 238 -12.20 -18.59 22.27
N ALA A 239 -13.04 -17.98 21.43
CA ALA A 239 -14.23 -18.62 20.88
C ALA A 239 -13.89 -19.84 20.00
N MET A 240 -12.74 -19.82 19.31
CA MET A 240 -12.24 -20.89 18.44
C MET A 240 -11.31 -21.88 19.16
N ASN A 241 -11.25 -21.86 20.50
CA ASN A 241 -10.46 -22.79 21.33
C ASN A 241 -8.94 -22.73 21.09
N ILE A 242 -8.39 -21.57 20.75
CA ILE A 242 -6.94 -21.35 20.84
C ILE A 242 -6.51 -21.50 22.31
N PRO A 243 -5.41 -22.20 22.62
CA PRO A 243 -5.00 -22.44 24.00
C PRO A 243 -4.86 -21.14 24.81
N GLY A 244 -5.53 -21.09 25.98
CA GLY A 244 -5.49 -19.93 26.88
C GLY A 244 -4.07 -19.40 27.17
N PRO A 245 -3.07 -20.25 27.49
CA PRO A 245 -1.70 -19.79 27.71
C PRO A 245 -1.06 -19.07 26.51
N ALA A 246 -1.44 -19.43 25.27
CA ALA A 246 -0.96 -18.77 24.07
C ALA A 246 -1.60 -17.38 23.90
N LEU A 247 -2.92 -17.28 24.17
CA LEU A 247 -3.63 -16.00 24.17
C LEU A 247 -3.15 -15.06 25.29
N ASP A 248 -2.82 -15.61 26.47
CA ASP A 248 -2.27 -14.84 27.59
C ASP A 248 -0.86 -14.31 27.24
N ALA A 249 -0.03 -15.13 26.60
CA ALA A 249 1.29 -14.70 26.11
C ALA A 249 1.17 -13.63 25.02
N TYR A 250 0.26 -13.79 24.07
CA TYR A 250 -0.04 -12.79 23.04
C TYR A 250 -0.49 -11.46 23.66
N ARG A 251 -1.47 -11.51 24.58
CA ARG A 251 -1.95 -10.33 25.31
C ARG A 251 -0.81 -9.61 26.00
N ALA A 252 -0.01 -10.33 26.80
CA ALA A 252 1.07 -9.74 27.56
C ALA A 252 2.11 -9.06 26.65
N ALA A 253 2.50 -9.73 25.56
CA ALA A 253 3.46 -9.19 24.61
C ALA A 253 2.91 -7.92 23.91
N MET A 254 1.65 -7.95 23.47
CA MET A 254 1.01 -6.81 22.81
C MET A 254 0.80 -5.62 23.74
N GLU A 255 0.30 -5.84 24.97
CA GLU A 255 0.08 -4.78 25.97
C GLU A 255 1.41 -4.14 26.41
N GLU A 256 2.47 -4.93 26.53
CA GLU A 256 3.82 -4.42 26.76
C GLU A 256 4.29 -3.53 25.59
N ALA A 257 4.09 -3.98 24.35
CA ALA A 257 4.53 -3.26 23.16
C ALA A 257 3.77 -1.94 22.96
N ILE A 258 2.45 -1.90 23.20
CA ILE A 258 1.62 -0.69 23.03
C ILE A 258 1.63 0.20 24.28
N GLY A 259 2.12 -0.30 25.42
CA GLY A 259 2.17 0.43 26.69
C GLY A 259 0.80 0.72 27.30
N ALA A 260 -0.22 -0.06 26.93
CA ALA A 260 -1.60 0.11 27.34
C ALA A 260 -2.35 -1.23 27.36
N ASP A 261 -3.42 -1.30 28.16
CA ASP A 261 -4.36 -2.41 28.16
C ASP A 261 -5.17 -2.44 26.85
N ILE A 262 -5.31 -3.63 26.23
CA ILE A 262 -5.94 -3.77 24.90
C ILE A 262 -7.42 -3.34 24.91
N GLU A 263 -8.17 -3.70 25.96
CA GLU A 263 -9.59 -3.34 26.06
C GLU A 263 -9.78 -1.82 26.12
N THR A 264 -8.96 -1.16 26.92
CA THR A 264 -8.94 0.29 27.07
C THR A 264 -8.57 0.96 25.74
N ALA A 265 -7.47 0.52 25.12
CA ALA A 265 -7.02 1.06 23.83
C ALA A 265 -8.05 0.86 22.71
N ALA A 266 -8.74 -0.28 22.69
CA ALA A 266 -9.79 -0.57 21.71
C ALA A 266 -11.02 0.33 21.93
N ALA A 267 -11.44 0.54 23.17
CA ALA A 267 -12.53 1.44 23.51
C ALA A 267 -12.22 2.91 23.15
N GLU A 268 -10.98 3.35 23.38
CA GLU A 268 -10.50 4.67 22.98
C GLU A 268 -10.48 4.84 21.46
N ALA A 269 -9.99 3.84 20.73
CA ALA A 269 -9.99 3.83 19.26
C ALA A 269 -11.42 3.93 18.70
N GLU A 270 -12.38 3.20 19.29
CA GLU A 270 -13.79 3.33 18.90
C GLU A 270 -14.39 4.69 19.23
N ALA A 271 -14.04 5.27 20.38
CA ALA A 271 -14.46 6.62 20.74
C ALA A 271 -13.90 7.65 19.76
N PHE A 272 -12.65 7.50 19.35
CA PHE A 272 -12.01 8.31 18.33
C PHE A 272 -12.72 8.21 16.98
N VAL A 273 -13.03 6.99 16.50
CA VAL A 273 -13.77 6.78 15.25
C VAL A 273 -15.13 7.47 15.30
N ARG A 274 -15.91 7.27 16.38
CA ARG A 274 -17.21 7.93 16.55
C ARG A 274 -17.10 9.45 16.54
N TRP A 275 -16.08 9.99 17.20
CA TRP A 275 -15.81 11.43 17.19
C TRP A 275 -15.45 11.92 15.78
N ASN A 276 -14.56 11.22 15.08
CA ASN A 276 -14.09 11.58 13.75
C ASN A 276 -15.25 11.58 12.73
N GLU A 277 -16.09 10.55 12.76
CA GLU A 277 -17.27 10.46 11.89
C GLU A 277 -18.36 11.50 12.24
N SER A 278 -18.38 11.99 13.47
CA SER A 278 -19.33 13.03 13.91
C SER A 278 -18.87 14.47 13.65
N ARG A 279 -17.60 14.66 13.26
CA ARG A 279 -17.04 16.01 13.10
C ARG A 279 -17.64 16.70 11.87
N PRO A 280 -18.07 17.98 12.00
CA PRO A 280 -18.39 18.78 10.83
C PRO A 280 -17.13 18.96 9.96
N ALA A 281 -17.33 19.14 8.65
CA ALA A 281 -16.27 19.52 7.73
C ALA A 281 -15.47 20.71 8.31
N LEU A 282 -14.14 20.67 8.17
CA LEU A 282 -13.25 21.68 8.72
C LEU A 282 -13.69 23.07 8.23
N THR A 283 -14.44 23.79 9.06
CA THR A 283 -14.62 25.23 8.89
C THR A 283 -13.25 25.84 9.12
N THR A 284 -12.74 26.60 8.16
CA THR A 284 -11.46 27.32 8.19
C THR A 284 -11.32 28.07 9.52
N THR A 285 -10.79 27.38 10.51
CA THR A 285 -10.28 28.00 11.71
C THR A 285 -8.94 28.53 11.26
N SER A 286 -8.68 29.83 11.45
CA SER A 286 -7.39 30.41 11.08
C SER A 286 -6.30 29.64 11.81
N ILE A 287 -5.58 28.79 11.07
CA ILE A 287 -4.38 28.15 11.59
C ILE A 287 -3.30 29.23 11.51
N GLU A 288 -2.96 29.81 12.65
CA GLU A 288 -1.79 30.67 12.75
C GLU A 288 -0.55 29.78 12.69
N GLY A 289 0.30 30.01 11.69
CA GLY A 289 1.55 29.30 11.48
C GLY A 289 2.63 30.28 11.04
N PHE A 290 3.88 29.86 11.16
CA PHE A 290 4.99 30.66 10.67
C PHE A 290 4.97 30.68 9.14
N ARG A 291 4.87 31.87 8.56
CA ARG A 291 5.12 32.06 7.14
C ARG A 291 6.61 31.93 6.90
N MET A 292 7.01 31.01 6.05
CA MET A 292 8.38 30.95 5.53
C MET A 292 8.65 32.25 4.74
N GLU A 293 9.58 33.06 5.23
CA GLU A 293 10.09 34.21 4.49
C GLU A 293 11.37 33.80 3.77
N GLU A 294 11.51 34.24 2.53
CA GLU A 294 12.75 34.04 1.77
C GLU A 294 13.88 34.80 2.47
N SER A 295 14.85 34.05 3.02
CA SER A 295 16.06 34.64 3.59
C SER A 295 16.96 35.13 2.45
N ALA A 296 17.18 36.44 2.37
CA ALA A 296 18.17 37.03 1.47
C ALA A 296 19.62 36.63 1.82
N ASP A 297 19.84 36.12 3.03
CA ASP A 297 21.05 35.40 3.38
C ASP A 297 20.93 33.99 2.81
N ALA A 298 21.45 33.81 1.59
CA ALA A 298 21.82 32.50 1.10
C ALA A 298 22.75 31.89 2.14
N ALA A 299 22.24 30.92 2.91
CA ALA A 299 23.10 30.09 3.74
C ALA A 299 24.25 29.61 2.85
N GLU A 300 25.49 29.79 3.32
CA GLU A 300 26.65 29.26 2.61
C GLU A 300 26.36 27.80 2.22
N PRO A 301 26.71 27.38 1.00
CA PRO A 301 26.48 26.00 0.58
C PRO A 301 27.01 25.07 1.67
N LEU A 302 26.15 24.17 2.16
CA LEU A 302 26.56 23.17 3.13
C LEU A 302 27.83 22.49 2.57
N PRO A 303 28.90 22.33 3.39
CA PRO A 303 30.12 21.71 2.92
C PRO A 303 29.78 20.31 2.39
N VAL A 304 30.03 20.11 1.10
CA VAL A 304 29.86 18.81 0.46
C VAL A 304 30.83 17.87 1.17
N PRO A 305 30.34 16.76 1.80
CA PRO A 305 31.24 15.80 2.40
C PRO A 305 32.20 15.30 1.32
N PRO A 306 33.51 15.16 1.63
CA PRO A 306 34.47 14.68 0.65
C PRO A 306 34.00 13.30 0.16
N ALA A 307 34.00 13.12 -1.16
CA ALA A 307 33.70 11.84 -1.77
C ALA A 307 34.57 10.78 -1.10
N SER A 308 33.94 9.81 -0.46
CA SER A 308 34.63 8.68 0.15
C SER A 308 35.39 7.94 -0.95
N GLY A 309 36.72 8.03 -0.89
CA GLY A 309 37.71 7.12 -1.47
C GLY A 309 37.37 6.50 -2.82
N ALA A 310 37.81 7.14 -3.90
CA ALA A 310 38.31 6.42 -5.06
C ALA A 310 39.82 6.71 -5.13
N ASP A 311 40.60 5.65 -4.91
CA ASP A 311 42.05 5.65 -4.87
C ASP A 311 42.69 6.41 -6.04
N ASP A 312 43.80 7.07 -5.70
CA ASP A 312 44.75 7.69 -6.59
C ASP A 312 45.37 6.63 -7.54
N GLY A 313 44.73 6.38 -8.69
CA GLY A 313 45.16 5.29 -9.57
C GLY A 313 44.65 5.33 -11.01
N VAL A 314 45.29 6.15 -11.85
CA VAL A 314 45.50 5.94 -13.30
C VAL A 314 44.26 5.69 -14.18
N TRP A 315 43.30 6.62 -14.27
CA TRP A 315 42.51 6.81 -15.50
C TRP A 315 42.12 8.27 -15.70
N ALA A 316 42.92 9.01 -16.47
CA ALA A 316 42.58 10.34 -16.94
C ALA A 316 41.52 10.25 -18.07
N PRO A 317 40.36 10.93 -18.00
CA PRO A 317 39.45 11.02 -19.13
C PRO A 317 39.94 12.09 -20.10
N LEU A 318 40.62 11.63 -21.16
CA LEU A 318 40.77 12.38 -22.39
C LEU A 318 39.38 12.57 -23.05
N TRP A 319 38.94 13.82 -23.11
CA TRP A 319 38.19 14.42 -24.23
C TRP A 319 37.25 13.52 -25.06
N VAL A 320 35.96 13.47 -24.69
CA VAL A 320 34.88 13.07 -25.62
C VAL A 320 33.69 14.03 -25.52
N GLY A 321 33.94 15.34 -25.66
CA GLY A 321 32.88 16.37 -25.71
C GLY A 321 32.81 17.15 -27.02
N ALA A 322 33.92 17.24 -27.76
CA ALA A 322 34.03 18.06 -28.96
C ALA A 322 33.44 17.44 -30.27
N PRO A 323 33.37 16.11 -30.50
CA PRO A 323 32.91 15.58 -31.79
C PRO A 323 31.40 15.64 -32.01
N VAL A 324 30.61 15.62 -30.93
CA VAL A 324 29.13 15.47 -30.99
C VAL A 324 28.46 16.77 -31.46
N LEU A 325 29.00 17.93 -31.09
CA LEU A 325 28.50 19.23 -31.52
C LEU A 325 28.80 19.52 -33.01
N GLY A 326 29.92 18.99 -33.54
CA GLY A 326 30.27 19.13 -34.95
C GLY A 326 29.35 18.35 -35.90
N LEU A 327 28.93 17.14 -35.50
CA LEU A 327 28.04 16.30 -36.31
C LEU A 327 26.61 16.85 -36.39
N LEU A 328 26.12 17.48 -35.32
CA LEU A 328 24.80 18.11 -35.29
C LEU A 328 24.70 19.36 -36.19
N ALA A 329 25.80 20.13 -36.30
CA ALA A 329 25.85 21.30 -37.18
C ALA A 329 25.84 20.90 -38.67
N VAL A 330 26.57 19.85 -39.05
CA VAL A 330 26.63 19.33 -40.43
C VAL A 330 25.28 18.71 -40.86
N TRP A 331 24.61 18.00 -39.94
CA TRP A 331 23.27 17.44 -40.20
C TRP A 331 22.22 18.54 -40.43
N ARG A 332 22.24 19.60 -39.61
CA ARG A 332 21.31 20.74 -39.75
C ARG A 332 21.55 21.56 -41.02
N TRP A 333 22.80 21.66 -41.48
CA TRP A 333 23.14 22.33 -42.74
C TRP A 333 22.66 21.57 -43.99
N ARG A 334 22.76 20.23 -44.00
CA ARG A 334 22.28 19.40 -45.13
C ARG A 334 20.76 19.38 -45.29
N ARG A 335 19.99 19.54 -44.21
CA ARG A 335 18.51 19.50 -44.24
C ARG A 335 17.87 20.76 -44.82
N ASN A 336 18.56 21.90 -44.82
CA ASN A 336 18.01 23.19 -45.29
C ASN A 336 18.32 23.53 -46.76
N ARG A 337 18.85 22.58 -47.55
CA ARG A 337 19.14 22.76 -48.99
C ARG A 337 18.56 21.66 -49.89
N GLY A 338 17.61 20.87 -49.38
CA GLY A 338 16.84 19.88 -50.14
C GLY A 338 15.48 20.42 -50.55
#